data_AF-A0A956PHG7-F1
#
_entry.id   AF-A0A956PHG7-F1
#
_cell.length_a   1.000
_cell.length_b   1.000
_cell.length_c   1.000
_cell.angle_alpha   90.00
_cell.angle_beta   90.00
_cell.angle_gamma   90.00
#
_symmetry.space_group_name_H-M   'P 1'
#
loop_
_entity.id
_entity.type
_entity.pdbx_description
1 polymer ?
#
loop_
_entity_poly.entity_id
_entity_poly.type
_entity_poly.pdbx_seq_one_letter_code
_entity_poly.pdbx_strand_id
1 'polypeptide(L)'
;MHLIEDYRIRPAQVGKTLLVKAGDWDGSDLATPTAGDQPPLFLLRRQAERVALEGAMGSYLLEFNEIEEAEPDPLWESSAGICRHMDDDHSDTYKLFLRARGWRGSAEGSFSMPWVEQRGFFLSGVDCLAWIPFPQLCPTPNEVRKTLIKMLKEIRCD
;
A
#
# COMPACT_ATOMS: atom_id res chain seq x y z
N MET A 1 5.23 14.22 -16.98
CA MET A 1 4.25 14.58 -15.93
C MET A 1 4.62 13.78 -14.71
N HIS A 2 5.43 14.36 -13.83
CA HIS A 2 5.83 13.71 -12.58
C HIS A 2 4.60 13.62 -11.69
N LEU A 3 4.03 12.42 -11.56
CA LEU A 3 2.96 12.12 -10.61
C LEU A 3 3.56 12.09 -9.20
N ILE A 4 4.00 13.26 -8.73
CA ILE A 4 4.38 13.51 -7.34
C ILE A 4 3.24 14.36 -6.78
N GLU A 5 2.08 13.75 -6.56
CA GLU A 5 1.08 14.32 -5.67
C GLU A 5 1.08 13.50 -4.39
N ASP A 6 1.96 13.94 -3.48
CA ASP A 6 1.86 13.84 -2.02
C ASP A 6 1.23 12.56 -1.47
N TYR A 7 1.96 11.46 -1.59
CA TYR A 7 1.88 10.34 -0.67
C TYR A 7 2.27 10.83 0.74
N ARG A 8 1.32 11.36 1.51
CA ARG A 8 1.54 11.71 2.93
C ARG A 8 1.33 10.52 3.85
N ILE A 9 1.57 9.29 3.43
CA ILE A 9 1.56 8.20 4.40
C ILE A 9 2.71 8.50 5.34
N ARG A 10 2.39 8.65 6.63
CA ARG A 10 3.41 8.96 7.61
C ARG A 10 4.29 7.71 7.68
N PRO A 11 5.59 7.79 7.35
CA PRO A 11 6.44 6.60 7.34
C PRO A 11 6.43 5.87 8.69
N ALA A 12 6.31 6.62 9.80
CA ALA A 12 6.13 6.05 11.13
C ALA A 12 4.87 5.16 11.29
N GLN A 13 3.74 5.51 10.64
CA GLN A 13 2.52 4.68 10.68
C GLN A 13 2.69 3.38 9.90
N VAL A 14 3.38 3.42 8.76
CA VAL A 14 3.76 2.21 8.03
C VAL A 14 4.67 1.39 8.93
N GLY A 15 5.76 1.95 9.43
CA GLY A 15 6.71 1.28 10.33
C GLY A 15 6.01 0.61 11.52
N LYS A 16 5.09 1.32 12.19
CA LYS A 16 4.29 0.76 13.29
C LYS A 16 3.44 -0.43 12.83
N THR A 17 2.81 -0.33 11.67
CA THR A 17 2.03 -1.42 11.07
C THR A 17 2.90 -2.66 10.83
N LEU A 18 4.15 -2.48 10.37
CA LEU A 18 5.07 -3.59 10.13
C LEU A 18 5.49 -4.26 11.42
N LEU A 19 5.81 -3.48 12.45
CA LEU A 19 6.15 -3.98 13.78
C LEU A 19 5.01 -4.79 14.38
N VAL A 20 3.78 -4.27 14.33
CA VAL A 20 2.60 -4.97 14.85
C VAL A 20 2.38 -6.30 14.13
N LYS A 21 2.62 -6.36 12.81
CA LYS A 21 2.55 -7.62 12.06
C LYS A 21 3.67 -8.61 12.40
N ALA A 22 4.87 -8.12 12.69
CA ALA A 22 6.00 -8.95 13.04
C ALA A 22 5.92 -9.49 14.48
N GLY A 23 5.16 -8.84 15.36
CA GLY A 23 5.03 -9.23 16.76
C GLY A 23 6.27 -8.82 17.58
N ASP A 24 6.85 -9.78 18.30
CA ASP A 24 8.05 -9.59 19.14
C ASP A 24 9.30 -9.35 18.29
N TRP A 25 9.37 -8.18 17.66
CA TRP A 25 10.47 -7.78 16.82
C TRP A 25 11.78 -7.69 17.62
N ASP A 26 12.78 -8.47 17.22
CA ASP A 26 14.10 -8.54 17.85
C ASP A 26 15.08 -7.44 17.37
N GLY A 27 14.63 -6.54 16.50
CA GLY A 27 15.45 -5.50 15.89
C GLY A 27 16.12 -5.90 14.56
N SER A 28 15.76 -7.05 13.97
CA SER A 28 16.19 -7.49 12.64
C SER A 28 15.47 -6.76 11.48
N ASP A 29 15.83 -7.01 10.23
CA ASP A 29 15.11 -6.40 9.10
C ASP A 29 13.73 -7.04 8.92
N LEU A 30 12.67 -6.23 8.88
CA LEU A 30 11.31 -6.69 8.60
C LEU A 30 10.90 -6.36 7.17
N ALA A 31 10.43 -7.39 6.46
CA ALA A 31 9.85 -7.27 5.14
C ALA A 31 8.32 -7.30 5.20
N THR A 32 7.70 -6.78 4.15
CA THR A 32 6.27 -6.51 4.07
C THR A 32 5.70 -7.07 2.76
N PRO A 33 4.41 -6.93 2.44
CA PRO A 33 3.81 -7.65 1.33
C PRO A 33 4.53 -7.38 0.01
N THR A 34 4.60 -8.44 -0.78
CA THR A 34 5.12 -8.46 -2.13
C THR A 34 3.98 -8.80 -3.09
N ALA A 35 4.17 -8.48 -4.37
CA ALA A 35 3.33 -9.02 -5.43
C ALA A 35 3.77 -10.43 -5.90
N GLY A 36 4.63 -11.13 -5.15
CA GLY A 36 5.29 -12.39 -5.57
C GLY A 36 6.82 -12.35 -5.37
N ASP A 37 7.59 -12.80 -6.35
CA ASP A 37 9.09 -12.78 -6.37
C ASP A 37 9.70 -11.36 -6.45
N GLN A 38 8.89 -10.32 -6.23
CA GLN A 38 9.35 -8.94 -6.17
C GLN A 38 9.93 -8.61 -4.79
N PRO A 39 10.87 -7.65 -4.70
CA PRO A 39 11.27 -7.10 -3.42
C PRO A 39 10.04 -6.56 -2.66
N PRO A 40 10.06 -6.56 -1.32
CA PRO A 40 8.94 -6.08 -0.52
C PRO A 40 8.67 -4.62 -0.82
N LEU A 41 7.38 -4.23 -0.78
CA LEU A 41 6.99 -2.84 -1.00
C LEU A 41 7.60 -1.89 0.01
N PHE A 42 7.71 -2.37 1.24
CA PHE A 42 8.36 -1.69 2.34
C PHE A 42 9.28 -2.65 3.08
N LEU A 43 10.31 -2.10 3.70
CA LEU A 43 11.24 -2.83 4.53
C LEU A 43 11.67 -1.92 5.68
N LEU A 44 11.54 -2.40 6.90
CA LEU A 44 11.97 -1.70 8.10
C LEU A 44 13.35 -2.24 8.48
N ARG A 45 14.39 -1.40 8.36
CA ARG A 45 15.76 -1.73 8.77
C ARG A 45 16.13 -1.03 10.04
N ARG A 46 16.87 -1.73 10.90
CA ARG A 46 17.61 -1.08 11.98
C ARG A 46 18.99 -0.66 11.48
N GLN A 47 19.32 0.62 11.62
CA GLN A 47 20.64 1.17 11.33
C GLN A 47 21.21 1.82 12.60
N ALA A 48 22.00 1.06 13.35
CA ALA A 48 22.52 1.47 14.66
C ALA A 48 21.39 1.87 15.64
N GLU A 49 21.31 3.15 16.00
CA GLU A 49 20.27 3.74 16.87
C GLU A 49 19.03 4.24 16.11
N ARG A 50 19.05 4.19 14.77
CA ARG A 50 17.97 4.69 13.91
C ARG A 50 17.22 3.57 13.21
N VAL A 51 16.04 3.89 12.74
CA VAL A 51 15.23 3.01 11.91
C VAL A 51 15.09 3.62 10.52
N ALA A 52 15.24 2.81 9.47
CA ALA A 52 14.99 3.22 8.10
C ALA A 52 13.76 2.47 7.57
N LEU A 53 12.75 3.19 7.12
CA LEU A 53 11.69 2.63 6.31
C LEU A 53 12.08 2.81 4.84
N GLU A 54 12.47 1.72 4.21
CA GLU A 54 12.74 1.66 2.77
C GLU A 54 11.48 1.20 2.05
N GLY A 55 11.21 1.74 0.87
CA GLY A 55 10.12 1.24 0.05
C GLY A 55 10.12 1.85 -1.35
N ALA A 56 9.09 1.52 -2.12
CA ALA A 56 8.97 1.92 -3.51
C ALA A 56 9.03 3.44 -3.75
N MET A 57 8.69 4.24 -2.75
CA MET A 57 8.65 5.71 -2.83
C MET A 57 9.92 6.37 -2.29
N GLY A 58 10.89 5.60 -1.81
CA GLY A 58 12.16 6.09 -1.27
C GLY A 58 12.52 5.47 0.08
N SER A 59 13.51 6.08 0.73
CA SER A 59 13.95 5.71 2.08
C SER A 59 13.68 6.86 3.03
N TYR A 60 13.10 6.54 4.19
CA TYR A 60 12.74 7.49 5.24
C TYR A 60 13.47 7.08 6.51
N LEU A 61 14.34 7.96 7.01
CA LEU A 61 14.94 7.81 8.33
C LEU A 61 13.91 8.23 9.39
N LEU A 62 13.75 7.39 10.40
CA LEU A 62 12.81 7.54 11.50
C LEU A 62 13.54 7.35 12.82
N GLU A 63 13.16 8.15 13.79
CA GLU A 63 13.53 7.92 15.18
C GLU A 63 12.58 6.87 15.78
N PHE A 64 13.08 6.06 16.73
CA PHE A 64 12.30 4.94 17.27
C PHE A 64 11.03 5.42 17.99
N ASN A 65 11.09 6.57 18.66
CA ASN A 65 9.94 7.19 19.33
C ASN A 65 8.84 7.60 18.34
N GLU A 66 9.18 8.04 17.12
CA GLU A 66 8.18 8.37 16.09
C GLU A 66 7.34 7.13 15.73
N ILE A 67 7.96 5.95 15.71
CA ILE A 67 7.29 4.69 15.46
C ILE A 67 6.48 4.26 16.68
N GLU A 68 7.01 4.40 17.89
CA GLU A 68 6.29 4.06 19.14
C GLU A 68 5.01 4.88 19.30
N GLU A 69 5.08 6.19 19.06
CA GLU A 69 3.98 7.15 19.15
C GLU A 69 2.98 7.04 17.99
N ALA A 70 3.36 6.39 16.88
CA ALA A 70 2.46 6.16 15.78
C ALA A 70 1.44 5.06 16.11
N GLU A 71 0.25 5.22 15.53
CA GLU A 71 -0.78 4.19 15.49
C GLU A 71 -0.62 3.34 14.23
N PRO A 72 -0.75 2.00 14.31
CA PRO A 72 -0.80 1.15 13.13
C PRO A 72 -2.02 1.52 12.27
N ASP A 73 -1.95 1.24 10.97
CA ASP A 73 -3.10 1.44 10.10
C ASP A 73 -4.27 0.56 10.57
N PRO A 74 -5.50 1.08 10.75
CA PRO A 74 -6.61 0.33 11.32
C PRO A 74 -7.01 -0.88 10.46
N LEU A 75 -6.59 -0.96 9.20
CA LEU A 75 -6.84 -2.12 8.35
C LEU A 75 -5.80 -3.22 8.49
N TRP A 76 -4.73 -3.07 9.29
CA TRP A 76 -3.56 -3.94 9.25
C TRP A 76 -3.87 -5.45 9.34
N GLU A 77 -4.79 -5.85 10.23
CA GLU A 77 -5.24 -7.24 10.38
C GLU A 77 -6.01 -7.74 9.16
N SER A 78 -6.88 -6.88 8.64
CA SER A 78 -7.79 -7.20 7.53
C SER A 78 -7.17 -7.04 6.15
N SER A 79 -6.06 -6.31 6.03
CA SER A 79 -5.45 -5.89 4.76
C SER A 79 -5.16 -7.08 3.85
N ALA A 80 -4.57 -8.16 4.37
CA ALA A 80 -4.31 -9.37 3.59
C ALA A 80 -5.59 -10.04 3.06
N GLY A 81 -6.65 -10.07 3.86
CA GLY A 81 -7.95 -10.61 3.45
C GLY A 81 -8.65 -9.74 2.39
N ILE A 82 -8.53 -8.41 2.52
CA ILE A 82 -9.05 -7.46 1.52
C ILE A 82 -8.31 -7.62 0.20
N CYS A 83 -6.98 -7.60 0.23
CA CYS A 83 -6.12 -7.78 -0.95
C CYS A 83 -6.47 -9.07 -1.69
N ARG A 84 -6.53 -10.20 -0.98
CA ARG A 84 -6.89 -11.50 -1.56
C ARG A 84 -8.27 -11.47 -2.22
N HIS A 85 -9.28 -10.97 -1.53
CA HIS A 85 -10.63 -10.86 -2.08
C HIS A 85 -10.67 -9.99 -3.35
N MET A 86 -9.95 -8.87 -3.34
CA MET A 86 -9.87 -7.97 -4.50
C MET A 86 -9.13 -8.62 -5.67
N ASP A 87 -8.05 -9.36 -5.42
CA ASP A 87 -7.30 -10.06 -6.45
C ASP A 87 -8.12 -11.19 -7.08
N ASP A 88 -8.82 -11.98 -6.25
CA ASP A 88 -9.64 -13.11 -6.66
C ASP A 88 -10.87 -12.65 -7.48
N ASP A 89 -11.58 -11.61 -7.03
CA ASP A 89 -12.89 -11.25 -7.58
C ASP A 89 -12.89 -10.03 -8.52
N HIS A 90 -11.85 -9.19 -8.48
CA HIS A 90 -11.88 -7.84 -9.06
C HIS A 90 -10.58 -7.41 -9.77
N SER A 91 -9.62 -8.32 -9.98
CA SER A 91 -8.33 -7.99 -10.63
C SER A 91 -8.48 -7.47 -12.07
N ASP A 92 -9.57 -7.82 -12.76
CA ASP A 92 -9.94 -7.28 -14.07
C ASP A 92 -10.14 -5.75 -14.05
N THR A 93 -10.53 -5.20 -12.89
CA THR A 93 -10.80 -3.77 -12.71
C THR A 93 -9.55 -2.92 -12.48
N TYR A 94 -8.42 -3.51 -12.09
CA TYR A 94 -7.20 -2.77 -11.71
C TYR A 94 -6.66 -1.88 -12.84
N LYS A 95 -6.78 -2.34 -14.09
CA LYS A 95 -6.41 -1.55 -15.27
C LYS A 95 -7.19 -0.24 -15.37
N LEU A 96 -8.43 -0.21 -14.91
CA LEU A 96 -9.26 1.00 -14.94
C LEU A 96 -8.71 2.04 -13.97
N PHE A 97 -8.36 1.66 -12.74
CA PHE A 97 -7.71 2.55 -11.78
C PHE A 97 -6.39 3.11 -12.31
N LEU A 98 -5.55 2.25 -12.90
CA LEU A 98 -4.26 2.65 -13.47
C LEU A 98 -4.46 3.65 -14.63
N ARG A 99 -5.38 3.36 -15.56
CA ARG A 99 -5.68 4.24 -16.70
C ARG A 99 -6.24 5.59 -16.27
N ALA A 100 -7.13 5.61 -15.29
CA ALA A 100 -7.67 6.85 -14.72
C ALA A 100 -6.55 7.74 -14.11
N ARG A 101 -5.44 7.13 -13.68
CA ARG A 101 -4.23 7.81 -13.20
C ARG A 101 -3.20 8.10 -14.30
N GLY A 102 -3.55 7.90 -15.57
CA GLY A 102 -2.72 8.22 -16.72
C GLY A 102 -1.69 7.14 -17.10
N TRP A 103 -1.75 5.95 -16.50
CA TRP A 103 -0.91 4.83 -16.92
C TRP A 103 -1.29 4.36 -18.34
N ARG A 104 -0.27 4.21 -19.20
CA ARG A 104 -0.43 3.85 -20.63
C ARG A 104 0.24 2.53 -21.02
N GLY A 105 0.53 1.66 -20.05
CA GLY A 105 1.14 0.35 -20.33
C GLY A 105 0.18 -0.63 -21.03
N SER A 106 0.70 -1.81 -21.37
CA SER A 106 -0.01 -2.77 -22.23
C SER A 106 -1.27 -3.34 -21.56
N ALA A 107 -2.28 -3.65 -22.37
CA ALA A 107 -3.52 -4.26 -21.90
C ALA A 107 -3.36 -5.73 -21.46
N GLU A 108 -2.19 -6.34 -21.64
CA GLU A 108 -1.96 -7.78 -21.43
C GLU A 108 -1.37 -8.11 -20.05
N GLY A 109 -0.96 -7.11 -19.27
CA GLY A 109 -0.41 -7.34 -17.92
C GLY A 109 -1.45 -7.87 -16.93
N SER A 110 -1.04 -8.81 -16.07
CA SER A 110 -1.73 -9.11 -14.81
C SER A 110 -1.33 -8.07 -13.76
N PHE A 111 -2.29 -7.72 -12.90
CA PHE A 111 -2.09 -6.81 -11.79
C PHE A 111 -2.55 -7.46 -10.49
N SER A 112 -1.90 -7.11 -9.39
CA SER A 112 -2.30 -7.50 -8.03
C SER A 112 -2.40 -6.27 -7.13
N MET A 113 -3.15 -6.42 -6.03
CA MET A 113 -3.23 -5.47 -4.94
C MET A 113 -2.40 -6.00 -3.76
N PRO A 114 -1.07 -5.81 -3.75
CA PRO A 114 -0.21 -6.33 -2.68
C PRO A 114 -0.51 -5.73 -1.30
N TRP A 115 -1.08 -4.53 -1.24
CA TRP A 115 -1.32 -3.84 0.02
C TRP A 115 -2.43 -2.80 -0.07
N VAL A 116 -3.22 -2.71 1.00
CA VAL A 116 -4.25 -1.69 1.22
C VAL A 116 -4.13 -1.13 2.63
N GLU A 117 -4.37 0.17 2.74
CA GLU A 117 -4.40 0.96 3.97
C GLU A 117 -5.62 1.87 3.95
N GLN A 118 -5.92 2.53 5.08
CA GLN A 118 -7.10 3.40 5.16
C GLN A 118 -7.07 4.57 4.15
N ARG A 119 -5.91 4.88 3.56
CA ARG A 119 -5.71 6.01 2.63
C ARG A 119 -5.73 5.61 1.16
N GLY A 120 -5.68 4.33 0.85
CA GLY A 120 -5.56 3.86 -0.52
C GLY A 120 -4.93 2.48 -0.60
N PHE A 121 -4.50 2.09 -1.79
CA PHE A 121 -3.93 0.78 -2.05
C PHE A 121 -2.83 0.86 -3.10
N PHE A 122 -1.94 -0.12 -3.06
CA PHE A 122 -0.96 -0.35 -4.12
C PHE A 122 -1.54 -1.28 -5.17
N LEU A 123 -1.25 -0.97 -6.43
CA LEU A 123 -1.36 -1.90 -7.54
C LEU A 123 0.04 -2.19 -8.06
N SER A 124 0.34 -3.48 -8.26
CA SER A 124 1.60 -3.94 -8.83
C SER A 124 1.36 -4.77 -10.10
N GLY A 125 2.31 -4.71 -11.03
CA GLY A 125 2.41 -5.52 -12.25
C GLY A 125 3.85 -5.50 -12.77
N VAL A 126 4.11 -6.20 -13.88
CA VAL A 126 5.48 -6.39 -14.43
C VAL A 126 6.28 -5.09 -14.54
N ASP A 127 5.66 -4.01 -15.02
CA ASP A 127 6.29 -2.69 -15.18
C ASP A 127 5.48 -1.59 -14.49
N CYS A 128 4.77 -1.93 -13.41
CA CYS A 128 3.89 -0.99 -12.74
C CYS A 128 3.94 -1.20 -11.24
N LEU A 129 4.21 -0.11 -10.52
CA LEU A 129 3.90 -0.02 -9.11
C LEU A 129 3.27 1.33 -8.85
N ALA A 130 1.99 1.35 -8.52
CA ALA A 130 1.19 2.55 -8.42
C ALA A 130 0.46 2.61 -7.09
N TRP A 131 0.55 3.76 -6.43
CA TRP A 131 -0.34 4.09 -5.31
C TRP A 131 -1.63 4.71 -5.84
N ILE A 132 -2.77 4.15 -5.43
CA ILE A 132 -4.10 4.64 -5.74
C ILE A 132 -4.74 5.19 -4.45
N PRO A 133 -4.82 6.53 -4.28
CA PRO A 133 -5.41 7.12 -3.09
C PRO A 133 -6.93 6.95 -3.09
N PHE A 134 -7.49 6.71 -1.91
CA PHE A 134 -8.93 6.86 -1.71
C PHE A 134 -9.30 8.35 -1.62
N PRO A 135 -10.49 8.76 -2.09
CA PRO A 135 -10.97 10.14 -1.95
C PRO A 135 -11.26 10.53 -0.48
N GLN A 136 -11.40 9.55 0.41
CA GLN A 136 -11.55 9.76 1.86
C GLN A 136 -10.86 8.63 2.64
N LEU A 137 -10.63 8.84 3.95
CA LEU A 137 -10.17 7.78 4.83
C LEU A 137 -11.20 6.65 4.90
N CYS A 138 -10.71 5.42 4.82
CA CYS A 138 -11.49 4.18 4.85
C CYS A 138 -10.96 3.27 5.98
N PRO A 139 -11.24 3.58 7.25
CA PRO A 139 -10.68 2.84 8.39
C PRO A 139 -11.23 1.41 8.55
N THR A 140 -12.23 0.99 7.77
CA THR A 140 -12.82 -0.36 7.85
C THR A 140 -12.87 -1.07 6.49
N PRO A 141 -12.85 -2.43 6.46
CA PRO A 141 -12.99 -3.20 5.22
C PRO A 141 -14.25 -2.86 4.41
N ASN A 142 -15.35 -2.55 5.11
CA ASN A 142 -16.61 -2.18 4.48
C ASN A 142 -16.53 -0.83 3.76
N GLU A 143 -15.83 0.14 4.34
CA GLU A 143 -15.60 1.45 3.71
C GLU A 143 -14.66 1.34 2.52
N VAL A 144 -13.62 0.51 2.62
CA VAL A 144 -12.74 0.20 1.47
C VAL A 144 -13.57 -0.33 0.30
N ARG A 145 -14.38 -1.37 0.53
CA ARG A 145 -15.24 -1.96 -0.51
C ARG A 145 -16.18 -0.94 -1.13
N LYS A 146 -16.90 -0.16 -0.32
CA LYS A 146 -17.82 0.87 -0.80
C LYS A 146 -17.10 1.93 -1.64
N THR A 147 -15.90 2.32 -1.21
CA THR A 147 -15.09 3.33 -1.88
C THR A 147 -14.56 2.83 -3.21
N LEU A 148 -14.04 1.61 -3.28
CA LEU A 148 -13.60 0.98 -4.53
C LEU A 148 -14.72 0.90 -5.56
N ILE A 149 -15.92 0.47 -5.16
CA ILE A 149 -17.09 0.42 -6.04
C ILE A 149 -17.46 1.82 -6.54
N LYS A 150 -17.44 2.82 -5.65
CA LYS A 150 -17.74 4.20 -6.01
C LYS A 150 -16.74 4.74 -7.04
N MET A 151 -15.44 4.57 -6.78
CA MET A 151 -14.38 4.99 -7.69
C MET A 151 -14.49 4.30 -9.05
N LEU A 152 -14.80 2.99 -9.10
CA LEU A 152 -15.00 2.28 -10.36
C LEU A 152 -16.21 2.78 -11.15
N LYS A 153 -17.30 3.17 -10.47
CA LYS A 153 -18.46 3.77 -11.12
C LYS A 153 -18.09 5.12 -11.74
N GLU A 154 -17.35 5.95 -11.00
CA GLU A 154 -16.87 7.25 -11.47
C GLU A 154 -15.98 7.09 -12.71
N ILE A 155 -14.98 6.20 -12.65
CA ILE A 155 -14.06 5.93 -13.79
C ILE A 155 -14.79 5.45 -15.04
N ARG A 156 -15.92 4.73 -14.90
CA ARG A 156 -16.71 4.23 -16.05
C ARG A 156 -17.65 5.29 -16.63
N CYS A 157 -17.91 6.38 -15.91
CA CYS A 157 -18.77 7.47 -16.37
C CYS A 157 -17.98 8.59 -17.06
N ASP A 158 -16.65 8.63 -16.88
CA ASP A 158 -15.70 9.51 -17.59
C ASP A 158 -15.32 8.95 -18.98
#